data_AF-A0A0S7ZHV9-F1
#
_entry.id   AF-A0A0S7ZHV9-F1
#
_cell.length_a   1.000
_cell.length_b   1.000
_cell.length_c   1.000
_cell.angle_alpha   90.00
_cell.angle_beta   90.00
_cell.angle_gamma   90.00
#
_symmetry.space_group_name_H-M   'P 1'
#
loop_
_entity.id
_entity.type
_entity.pdbx_description
1 polymer ?
#
loop_
_entity_poly.entity_id
_entity_poly.type
_entity_poly.pdbx_seq_one_letter_code
_entity_poly.pdbx_strand_id
1 'polypeptide(L)'
;MGAELGPFLVPMTLFISVAAVVIFRGPLGKGLGERLAGSKSQGSPLPETEALHAEIDELRYRVTEMEERLDFAERMLAKQPGPALLQEDNE
;
A
#
# COMPACT_ATOMS: atom_id res chain seq x y z
N MET A 1 -27.86 16.09 46.33
CA MET A 1 -26.72 17.01 46.14
C MET A 1 -26.51 17.18 44.64
N GLY A 2 -27.29 18.05 44.01
CA GLY A 2 -27.32 18.20 42.55
C GLY A 2 -27.08 19.65 42.17
N ALA A 3 -25.99 19.87 41.43
CA ALA A 3 -25.77 21.00 40.52
C ALA A 3 -25.92 22.45 41.05
N GLU A 4 -25.18 22.83 42.10
CA GLU A 4 -24.92 24.28 42.36
C GLU A 4 -23.85 24.87 41.41
N LEU A 5 -23.22 24.04 40.57
CA LEU A 5 -22.29 24.47 39.51
C LEU A 5 -22.99 24.91 38.21
N GLY A 6 -24.33 24.82 38.16
CA GLY A 6 -25.15 25.04 36.96
C GLY A 6 -24.79 26.25 36.10
N PRO A 7 -24.65 27.48 36.65
CA PRO A 7 -24.40 28.66 35.83
C PRO A 7 -22.94 28.78 35.36
N PHE A 8 -21.99 28.11 36.02
CA PHE A 8 -20.57 28.20 35.69
C PHE A 8 -20.10 27.06 34.77
N LEU A 9 -20.85 25.96 34.72
CA LEU A 9 -20.48 24.78 33.92
C LEU A 9 -20.46 25.08 32.42
N VAL A 10 -21.40 25.90 31.93
CA VAL A 10 -21.48 26.30 30.52
C VAL A 10 -20.28 27.16 30.10
N PRO A 11 -19.96 28.29 30.75
CA PRO A 11 -18.78 29.08 30.36
C PRO A 11 -17.47 28.34 30.62
N MET A 12 -17.40 27.49 31.66
CA MET A 12 -16.20 26.70 31.96
C MET A 12 -15.90 25.67 30.87
N THR A 13 -16.90 24.89 30.45
CA THR A 13 -16.73 23.91 29.38
C THR A 13 -16.42 24.57 28.04
N LEU A 14 -17.05 25.70 27.74
CA LEU A 14 -16.74 26.50 26.56
C LEU A 14 -15.28 26.97 26.59
N PHE A 15 -14.82 27.56 27.70
CA PHE A 15 -13.46 28.05 27.84
C PHE A 15 -12.42 26.93 27.69
N ILE A 16 -12.65 25.78 28.34
CA ILE A 16 -11.79 24.60 28.22
C ILE A 16 -11.76 24.10 26.78
N SER A 17 -12.90 24.05 26.08
CA SER A 17 -12.96 23.59 24.70
C SER A 17 -12.17 24.50 23.75
N VAL A 18 -12.29 25.82 23.91
CA VAL A 18 -11.56 26.81 23.10
C VAL A 18 -10.06 26.73 23.39
N ALA A 19 -9.67 26.67 24.67
CA ALA A 19 -8.28 26.52 25.07
C ALA A 19 -7.67 25.22 24.52
N ALA A 20 -8.40 24.11 24.58
CA ALA A 20 -7.98 22.85 24.00
C ALA A 20 -7.77 22.99 22.48
N VAL A 21 -8.70 23.57 21.73
CA VAL A 21 -8.55 23.78 20.29
C VAL A 21 -7.34 24.65 19.96
N VAL A 22 -7.10 25.73 20.71
CA VAL A 22 -5.94 26.62 20.50
C VAL A 22 -4.63 25.88 20.80
N ILE A 23 -4.56 25.09 21.87
CA ILE A 23 -3.37 24.30 22.24
C ILE A 23 -3.11 23.19 21.22
N PHE A 24 -4.16 22.49 20.78
CA PHE A 24 -4.08 21.44 19.76
C PHE A 24 -3.83 21.98 18.34
N ARG A 25 -4.12 23.25 18.05
CA ARG A 25 -3.71 23.91 16.79
C ARG A 25 -2.38 24.66 16.91
N GLY A 26 -1.87 24.84 18.12
CA GLY A 26 -0.60 25.49 18.42
C GLY A 26 0.62 24.55 18.37
N PRO A 27 1.77 24.96 18.91
CA PRO A 27 3.03 24.19 18.84
C PRO A 27 2.94 22.82 19.53
N LEU A 28 2.14 22.70 20.60
CA LEU A 28 1.95 21.43 21.32
C LEU A 28 1.15 20.42 20.49
N GLY A 29 0.05 20.86 19.86
CA GLY A 29 -0.70 20.01 18.97
C GLY A 29 0.02 19.67 17.67
N LYS A 30 0.87 20.57 17.18
CA LYS A 30 1.77 20.28 16.06
C LYS A 30 2.80 19.21 16.42
N GLY A 31 3.39 19.27 17.61
CA GLY A 31 4.33 18.24 18.09
C GLY A 31 3.68 16.88 18.37
N LEU A 32 2.46 16.86 18.93
CA LEU A 32 1.68 15.61 19.10
C LEU A 32 1.18 15.07 17.76
N GLY A 33 0.74 15.96 16.87
CA GLY A 33 0.35 15.66 15.50
C GLY A 33 1.51 15.07 14.71
N GLU A 34 2.72 15.62 14.82
CA GLU A 34 3.93 15.08 14.21
C GLU A 34 4.35 13.73 14.82
N ARG A 35 4.12 13.49 16.12
CA ARG A 35 4.35 12.16 16.71
C ARG A 35 3.34 11.11 16.27
N LEU A 36 2.07 11.50 16.14
CA LEU A 36 0.99 10.61 15.69
C LEU A 36 1.04 10.41 14.16
N ALA A 37 1.42 11.43 13.42
CA ALA A 37 1.66 11.41 11.97
C ALA A 37 3.00 10.76 11.63
N GLY A 38 4.01 10.81 12.50
CA GLY A 38 5.23 10.00 12.36
C GLY A 38 4.93 8.50 12.32
N SER A 39 3.78 8.07 12.84
CA SER A 39 3.28 6.69 12.71
C SER A 39 2.42 6.43 11.48
N LYS A 40 1.95 7.44 10.73
CA LYS A 40 0.97 7.23 9.63
C LYS A 40 1.15 8.05 8.36
N SER A 41 1.87 9.16 8.35
CA SER A 41 1.89 10.08 7.21
C SER A 41 2.95 11.17 7.37
N GLN A 42 4.19 10.93 6.92
CA GLN A 42 4.94 11.98 6.21
C GLN A 42 6.12 11.41 5.39
N GLY A 43 5.87 11.13 4.12
CA GLY A 43 6.45 11.97 3.06
C GLY A 43 7.90 11.74 2.63
N SER A 44 8.50 10.60 2.92
CA SER A 44 9.70 10.15 2.19
C SER A 44 9.41 8.77 1.64
N PRO A 45 9.77 8.43 0.38
CA PRO A 45 9.96 7.04 0.01
C PRO A 45 10.94 6.50 1.06
N LEU A 46 10.45 5.66 1.97
CA LEU A 46 11.34 4.99 2.88
C LEU A 46 12.31 4.19 1.97
N PRO A 47 13.60 4.13 2.27
CA PRO A 47 14.56 3.35 1.47
C PRO A 47 14.07 1.89 1.27
N GLU A 48 13.25 1.40 2.19
CA GLU A 48 12.51 0.13 2.08
C GLU A 48 11.51 0.10 0.91
N THR A 49 10.74 1.17 0.68
CA THR A 49 9.81 1.25 -0.47
C THR A 49 10.53 1.26 -1.82
N GLU A 50 11.66 1.96 -1.92
CA GLU A 50 12.49 1.94 -3.14
C GLU A 50 13.14 0.57 -3.36
N ALA A 51 13.64 -0.06 -2.28
CA ALA A 51 14.17 -1.42 -2.34
C ALA A 51 13.10 -2.44 -2.76
N LEU A 52 11.89 -2.33 -2.23
CA LEU A 52 10.75 -3.17 -2.62
C LEU A 52 10.36 -2.95 -4.09
N HIS A 53 10.39 -1.72 -4.57
CA HIS A 53 10.14 -1.43 -5.99
C HIS A 53 11.20 -2.06 -6.89
N ALA A 54 12.47 -1.96 -6.52
CA ALA A 54 13.56 -2.60 -7.27
C ALA A 54 13.43 -4.13 -7.28
N GLU A 55 13.02 -4.74 -6.17
CA GLU A 55 12.77 -6.18 -6.10
C GLU A 55 11.58 -6.60 -6.98
N ILE A 56 10.50 -5.81 -7.01
CA ILE A 56 9.36 -6.04 -7.91
C ILE A 56 9.78 -5.96 -9.37
N ASP A 57 10.60 -4.96 -9.73
CA ASP A 57 11.07 -4.80 -11.12
C ASP A 57 11.98 -5.96 -11.55
N GLU A 58 12.86 -6.44 -10.66
CA GLU A 58 13.66 -7.65 -10.89
C GLU A 58 12.79 -8.90 -11.07
N LEU A 59 11.76 -9.07 -10.22
CA LEU A 59 10.83 -10.19 -10.35
C LEU A 59 10.04 -10.14 -11.66
N ARG A 60 9.56 -8.95 -12.07
CA ARG A 60 8.87 -8.75 -13.34
C ARG A 60 9.75 -9.08 -14.54
N TYR A 61 11.02 -8.70 -14.49
CA TYR A 61 11.99 -9.04 -15.52
C TYR A 61 12.13 -10.57 -15.65
N ARG A 62 12.33 -11.28 -14.53
CA ARG A 62 12.44 -12.75 -14.53
C ARG A 62 11.18 -13.44 -15.03
N VAL A 63 10.00 -12.95 -14.65
CA VAL A 63 8.72 -13.48 -15.15
C VAL A 63 8.62 -13.31 -16.66
N THR A 64 8.98 -12.13 -17.18
CA THR A 64 8.98 -11.86 -18.64
C THR A 64 9.91 -12.84 -19.38
N GLU A 65 11.12 -13.06 -18.87
CA GLU A 65 12.05 -14.03 -19.47
C GLU A 65 11.50 -15.46 -19.45
N MET A 66 10.84 -15.86 -18.36
CA MET A 66 10.18 -17.17 -18.26
C MET A 66 9.02 -17.30 -19.26
N GLU A 67 8.20 -16.26 -19.41
CA GLU A 67 7.09 -16.22 -20.36
C GLU A 67 7.59 -16.38 -21.80
N GLU A 68 8.67 -15.68 -22.18
CA GLU A 68 9.28 -15.82 -23.51
C GLU A 68 9.81 -17.24 -23.77
N ARG A 69 10.45 -17.86 -22.77
CA ARG A 69 10.95 -19.24 -22.88
C ARG A 69 9.82 -20.26 -22.97
N LEU A 70 8.71 -20.01 -22.27
CA LEU A 70 7.51 -20.85 -22.35
C LEU A 70 6.83 -20.72 -23.72
N ASP A 71 6.64 -19.49 -24.22
CA ASP A 71 6.09 -19.24 -25.56
C ASP A 71 7.00 -19.84 -26.66
N PHE A 72 8.31 -19.84 -26.46
CA PHE A 72 9.23 -20.56 -27.35
C PHE A 72 9.00 -22.08 -27.29
N ALA A 73 8.89 -22.67 -26.11
CA ALA A 73 8.64 -24.10 -25.95
C ALA A 73 7.29 -24.51 -26.57
N GLU A 74 6.25 -23.70 -26.37
CA GLU A 74 4.93 -23.90 -26.98
C GLU A 74 5.02 -23.89 -28.52
N ARG A 75 5.71 -22.90 -29.09
CA ARG A 75 5.93 -22.83 -30.54
C ARG A 75 6.76 -24.00 -31.07
N MET A 76 7.72 -24.51 -30.31
CA MET A 76 8.51 -25.67 -30.69
C MET A 76 7.68 -26.96 -30.66
N LEU A 77 6.84 -27.14 -29.63
CA LEU A 77 5.92 -28.28 -29.53
C LEU A 77 4.85 -28.23 -30.61
N ALA A 78 4.28 -27.06 -30.90
CA ALA A 78 3.30 -26.88 -31.97
C ALA A 78 3.89 -27.13 -33.38
N LYS A 79 5.19 -26.91 -33.55
CA LYS A 79 5.92 -27.24 -34.79
C LYS A 79 6.31 -28.72 -34.89
N GLN A 80 6.22 -29.48 -33.80
CA GLN A 80 6.41 -30.92 -33.88
C GLN A 80 5.19 -31.51 -34.59
N PRO A 81 5.36 -32.19 -35.74
CA PRO A 81 4.25 -32.90 -36.35
C PRO A 81 3.78 -33.96 -35.36
N GLY A 82 2.54 -33.82 -34.86
CA GLY A 82 1.87 -34.94 -34.22
C GLY A 82 1.87 -36.14 -35.18
N PRO A 83 1.85 -37.39 -34.68
CA PRO A 83 1.95 -38.60 -35.48
C PRO A 83 0.68 -38.84 -36.31
N ALA A 84 0.41 -37.96 -37.27
CA ALA A 84 -0.83 -37.90 -38.05
C ALA A 84 -0.63 -38.34 -39.51
N LEU A 85 0.48 -38.99 -39.85
CA LEU A 85 0.74 -39.49 -41.22
C LEU A 85 1.20 -40.95 -41.28
N LEU A 86 0.93 -41.76 -40.24
CA LEU A 86 1.20 -43.22 -40.27
C LEU A 86 -0.07 -44.08 -40.41
N GLN A 87 -1.23 -43.49 -40.76
CA GLN A 87 -2.53 -44.20 -40.75
C GLN A 87 -3.33 -44.13 -42.06
N GLU A 88 -2.74 -43.73 -43.19
CA GLU A 88 -3.48 -43.70 -44.48
C GLU A 88 -2.83 -44.50 -45.63
N ASP A 89 -1.82 -45.33 -45.38
CA ASP A 89 -1.16 -46.12 -46.44
C ASP A 89 -1.19 -47.65 -46.18
N ASN A 90 -2.23 -48.14 -45.50
CA ASN A 90 -2.46 -49.57 -45.31
C ASN A 90 -3.91 -49.96 -45.57
N GLU A 91 -4.36 -49.80 -46.82
CA GLU A 91 -5.45 -50.59 -47.44
C GLU A 91 -5.15 -50.86 -48.92
#